data_AF-F3KFC4-F1
#
_entry.id   AF-F3KFC4-F1
#
_cell.length_a   1.000
_cell.length_b   1.000
_cell.length_c   1.000
_cell.angle_alpha   90.00
_cell.angle_beta   90.00
_cell.angle_gamma   90.00
#
_symmetry.space_group_name_H-M   'P 1'
#
loop_
_entity.id
_entity.type
_entity.pdbx_description
1 polymer ?
#
loop_
_entity_poly.entity_id
_entity_poly.type
_entity_poly.pdbx_seq_one_letter_code
_entity_poly.pdbx_strand_id
1 'polypeptide(L)'
;MQIASRNNLSSAQEVISTRAFYAAESGASWAMSRLFFNAAGSADKTFSDGQCASAAVNNKTLTFTVDGLAGCSANITCSADTVGSTGYYRVVSTGVCGAGPVQARRVIEVGGRNGF
;
A
#
# COMPACT_ATOMS: atom_id res chain seq x y z
N MET A 1 -7.32 16.92 38.16
CA MET A 1 -6.11 16.51 37.41
C MET A 1 -6.53 15.49 36.33
N GLN A 2 -6.77 15.95 35.10
CA GLN A 2 -7.33 15.18 33.96
C GLN A 2 -6.23 14.47 33.11
N ILE A 3 -5.26 13.83 33.76
CA ILE A 3 -4.08 13.30 33.04
C ILE A 3 -4.24 11.81 32.69
N ALA A 4 -5.14 11.04 33.31
CA ALA A 4 -5.29 9.61 33.01
C ALA A 4 -6.05 9.31 31.68
N SER A 5 -6.98 10.16 31.24
CA SER A 5 -7.82 9.91 30.07
C SER A 5 -7.21 10.35 28.73
N ARG A 6 -6.24 11.27 28.74
CA ARG A 6 -5.55 11.70 27.50
C ARG A 6 -4.45 10.73 27.06
N ASN A 7 -3.83 10.02 28.01
CA ASN A 7 -2.78 9.04 27.72
C ASN A 7 -3.30 7.82 26.94
N ASN A 8 -4.45 7.27 27.34
CA ASN A 8 -5.04 6.11 26.64
C ASN A 8 -5.47 6.41 25.19
N LEU A 9 -5.96 7.63 24.92
CA LEU A 9 -6.30 8.06 23.56
C LEU A 9 -5.06 8.24 22.69
N SER A 10 -3.99 8.81 23.24
CA SER A 10 -2.70 8.95 22.54
C SER A 10 -2.11 7.59 22.17
N SER A 11 -2.08 6.63 23.11
CA SER A 11 -1.58 5.28 22.86
C SER A 11 -2.45 4.49 21.88
N ALA A 12 -3.78 4.62 21.98
CA ALA A 12 -4.69 3.99 21.01
C ALA A 12 -4.52 4.56 19.59
N GLN A 13 -4.30 5.87 19.48
CA GLN A 13 -4.06 6.54 18.20
C GLN A 13 -2.71 6.15 17.60
N GLU A 14 -1.68 5.97 18.43
CA GLU A 14 -0.38 5.45 18.00
C GLU A 14 -0.50 4.02 17.45
N VAL A 15 -1.21 3.13 18.16
CA VAL A 15 -1.46 1.76 17.68
C VAL A 15 -2.20 1.77 16.34
N ILE A 16 -3.27 2.55 16.20
CA ILE A 16 -4.03 2.63 14.94
C ILE A 16 -3.20 3.24 13.81
N SER A 17 -2.34 4.20 14.13
CA SER A 17 -1.37 4.76 13.18
C SER A 17 -0.36 3.71 12.70
N THR A 18 0.18 2.89 13.60
CA THR A 18 1.09 1.80 13.25
C THR A 18 0.40 0.75 12.40
N ARG A 19 -0.86 0.41 12.71
CA ARG A 19 -1.67 -0.48 11.86
C ARG A 19 -1.89 0.10 10.47
N ALA A 20 -2.18 1.39 10.36
CA ALA A 20 -2.35 2.06 9.06
C ALA A 20 -1.05 2.05 8.24
N PHE A 21 0.10 2.21 8.90
CA PHE A 21 1.40 2.07 8.26
C PHE A 21 1.60 0.65 7.72
N TYR A 22 1.38 -0.38 8.53
CA TYR A 22 1.50 -1.77 8.08
C TYR A 22 0.51 -2.14 6.98
N ALA A 23 -0.72 -1.62 7.01
CA ALA A 23 -1.68 -1.79 5.93
C ALA A 23 -1.15 -1.18 4.63
N ALA A 24 -0.63 0.05 4.69
CA ALA A 24 -0.04 0.73 3.53
C ALA A 24 1.17 -0.04 2.97
N GLU A 25 2.14 -0.41 3.82
CA GLU A 25 3.32 -1.20 3.46
C GLU A 25 2.95 -2.55 2.84
N SER A 26 1.95 -3.24 3.41
CA SER A 26 1.46 -4.53 2.89
C SER A 26 0.85 -4.36 1.50
N GLY A 27 0.08 -3.29 1.28
CA GLY A 27 -0.47 -2.96 -0.04
C GLY A 27 0.61 -2.64 -1.07
N ALA A 28 1.63 -1.86 -0.67
CA ALA A 28 2.76 -1.53 -1.53
C ALA A 28 3.56 -2.78 -1.92
N SER A 29 3.89 -3.62 -0.93
CA SER A 29 4.61 -4.89 -1.15
C SER A 29 3.82 -5.85 -2.05
N TRP A 30 2.51 -5.96 -1.83
CA TRP A 30 1.63 -6.78 -2.65
C TRP A 30 1.61 -6.29 -4.11
N ALA A 31 1.49 -4.98 -4.34
CA ALA A 31 1.49 -4.39 -5.67
C ALA A 31 2.83 -4.57 -6.38
N MET A 32 3.95 -4.32 -5.69
CA MET A 32 5.29 -4.57 -6.24
C MET A 32 5.49 -6.04 -6.61
N SER A 33 4.98 -6.96 -5.80
CA SER A 33 5.03 -8.40 -6.12
C SER A 33 4.29 -8.72 -7.43
N ARG A 34 3.15 -8.07 -7.65
CA ARG A 34 2.33 -8.25 -8.87
C ARG A 34 2.95 -7.59 -10.10
N LEU A 35 3.69 -6.50 -9.94
CA LEU A 35 4.33 -5.79 -11.05
C LEU A 35 5.58 -6.51 -11.56
N PHE A 36 6.39 -7.09 -10.66
CA PHE A 36 7.74 -7.57 -10.99
C PHE A 36 7.89 -9.10 -11.00
N PHE A 37 6.90 -9.86 -10.51
CA PHE A 37 6.94 -11.32 -10.52
C PHE A 37 5.76 -11.90 -11.32
N ASN A 38 6.09 -12.75 -12.30
CA ASN A 38 5.15 -13.56 -13.07
C ASN A 38 5.36 -15.07 -12.75
N ALA A 39 4.65 -15.96 -13.45
CA ALA A 39 4.79 -17.40 -13.27
C ALA A 39 6.20 -17.95 -13.58
N ALA A 40 7.02 -17.21 -14.35
CA ALA A 40 8.40 -17.55 -14.67
C ALA A 40 9.43 -16.95 -13.70
N GLY A 41 8.98 -16.22 -12.66
CA GLY A 41 9.82 -15.69 -11.59
C GLY A 41 10.34 -14.27 -11.81
N SER A 42 10.31 -13.73 -13.04
CA SER A 42 10.63 -12.31 -13.30
C SER A 42 9.79 -11.77 -14.46
N ALA A 43 9.21 -10.59 -14.27
CA ALA A 43 8.40 -9.91 -15.28
C ALA A 43 9.28 -9.08 -16.22
N ASP A 44 8.94 -9.07 -17.51
CA ASP A 44 9.46 -8.12 -18.49
C ASP A 44 8.70 -6.79 -18.41
N LYS A 45 9.21 -5.76 -19.10
CA LYS A 45 8.59 -4.44 -19.15
C LYS A 45 7.11 -4.51 -19.58
N THR A 46 6.82 -5.29 -20.63
CA THR A 46 5.47 -5.41 -21.19
C THR A 46 4.48 -5.94 -20.15
N PHE A 47 4.88 -6.94 -19.37
CA PHE A 47 4.07 -7.45 -18.27
C PHE A 47 3.88 -6.40 -17.19
N SER A 48 4.95 -5.74 -16.73
CA SER A 48 4.86 -4.71 -15.68
C SER A 48 3.96 -3.54 -16.10
N ASP A 49 4.03 -3.09 -17.35
CA ASP A 49 3.13 -2.07 -17.92
C ASP A 49 1.67 -2.53 -17.88
N GLY A 50 1.42 -3.75 -18.35
CA GLY A 50 0.07 -4.34 -18.36
C GLY A 50 -0.51 -4.49 -16.95
N GLN A 51 0.30 -4.91 -15.97
CA GLN A 51 -0.14 -5.02 -14.58
C GLN A 51 -0.40 -3.64 -13.96
N CYS A 52 0.46 -2.65 -14.21
CA CYS A 52 0.31 -1.30 -13.68
C CYS A 52 -0.92 -0.59 -14.26
N ALA A 53 -1.26 -0.82 -15.52
CA ALA A 53 -2.48 -0.27 -16.13
C ALA A 53 -3.75 -1.06 -15.74
N SER A 54 -3.60 -2.33 -15.35
CA SER A 54 -4.72 -3.20 -15.00
C SER A 54 -5.39 -2.81 -13.69
N ALA A 55 -6.72 -2.88 -13.65
CA ALA A 55 -7.52 -2.76 -12.43
C ALA A 55 -7.21 -3.86 -11.39
N ALA A 56 -6.45 -4.90 -11.77
CA ALA A 56 -5.93 -5.87 -10.83
C ALA A 56 -5.00 -5.22 -9.79
N VAL A 57 -4.19 -4.23 -10.20
CA VAL A 57 -3.22 -3.51 -9.33
C VAL A 57 -3.61 -2.05 -9.15
N ASN A 58 -3.96 -1.34 -10.23
CA ASN A 58 -4.30 0.07 -10.15
C ASN A 58 -5.71 0.28 -9.60
N ASN A 59 -5.86 1.28 -8.75
CA ASN A 59 -7.07 1.57 -7.99
C ASN A 59 -7.59 0.35 -7.19
N LYS A 60 -6.69 -0.54 -6.78
CA LYS A 60 -7.04 -1.75 -6.02
C LYS A 60 -7.15 -1.42 -4.55
N THR A 61 -8.27 -1.80 -3.93
CA THR A 61 -8.40 -1.77 -2.48
C THR A 61 -8.24 -3.18 -1.90
N LEU A 62 -7.32 -3.32 -0.95
CA LEU A 62 -7.17 -4.51 -0.12
C LEU A 62 -7.85 -4.25 1.22
N THR A 63 -8.66 -5.19 1.70
CA THR A 63 -9.27 -5.13 3.03
C THR A 63 -8.67 -6.23 3.88
N PHE A 64 -8.22 -5.88 5.08
CA PHE A 64 -7.57 -6.82 5.99
C PHE A 64 -8.55 -7.30 7.07
N THR A 65 -8.63 -8.62 7.21
CA THR A 65 -9.44 -9.31 8.24
C THR A 65 -8.58 -10.06 9.26
N VAL A 66 -7.26 -10.11 9.05
CA VAL A 66 -6.30 -10.76 9.96
C VAL A 66 -6.20 -9.99 11.27
N ASP A 67 -6.01 -10.72 12.37
CA ASP A 67 -5.76 -10.13 13.68
C ASP A 67 -4.61 -9.12 13.63
N GLY A 68 -4.82 -7.97 14.25
CA GLY A 68 -3.89 -6.83 14.23
C GLY A 68 -4.13 -5.83 13.10
N LEU A 69 -4.66 -6.23 11.95
CA LEU A 69 -5.07 -5.33 10.85
C LEU A 69 -6.58 -5.36 10.57
N ALA A 70 -7.36 -6.08 11.36
CA ALA A 70 -8.82 -6.10 11.23
C ALA A 70 -9.40 -4.67 11.27
N GLY A 71 -10.20 -4.33 10.27
CA GLY A 71 -10.76 -2.98 10.10
C GLY A 71 -9.80 -1.98 9.42
N CYS A 72 -8.72 -2.47 8.81
CA CYS A 72 -7.84 -1.69 7.96
C CYS A 72 -8.07 -2.01 6.48
N SER A 73 -7.79 -1.03 5.63
CA SER A 73 -7.71 -1.20 4.18
C SER A 73 -6.48 -0.50 3.62
N ALA A 74 -6.02 -0.95 2.45
CA ALA A 74 -5.02 -0.27 1.65
C ALA A 74 -5.57 0.01 0.25
N ASN A 75 -5.62 1.27 -0.15
CA ASN A 75 -5.94 1.65 -1.52
C ASN A 75 -4.65 1.91 -2.30
N ILE A 76 -4.49 1.21 -3.41
CA ILE A 76 -3.27 1.15 -4.20
C ILE A 76 -3.54 1.82 -5.54
N THR A 77 -2.63 2.70 -5.95
CA THR A 77 -2.60 3.27 -7.29
C THR A 77 -1.23 3.01 -7.91
N CYS A 78 -1.22 2.79 -9.22
CA CYS A 78 0.00 2.57 -9.98
C CYS A 78 0.07 3.57 -11.13
N SER A 79 1.23 4.21 -11.29
CA SER A 79 1.58 5.04 -12.44
C SER A 79 2.86 4.51 -13.05
N ALA A 80 2.92 4.45 -14.38
CA ALA A 80 4.08 4.01 -15.14
C ALA A 80 4.55 5.11 -16.08
N ASP A 81 5.86 5.29 -16.17
CA ASP A 81 6.54 6.18 -17.11
C ASP A 81 7.60 5.37 -17.87
N THR A 82 7.89 5.71 -19.11
CA THR A 82 8.94 5.03 -19.90
C THR A 82 9.98 6.04 -20.36
N VAL A 83 11.26 5.75 -20.11
CA VAL A 83 12.40 6.52 -20.60
C VAL A 83 13.31 5.59 -21.40
N GLY A 84 13.36 5.80 -22.73
CA GLY A 84 14.05 4.88 -23.64
C GLY A 84 13.40 3.49 -23.62
N SER A 85 14.18 2.45 -23.34
CA SER A 85 13.71 1.07 -23.18
C SER A 85 13.35 0.70 -21.73
N THR A 86 13.49 1.62 -20.76
CA THR A 86 13.26 1.35 -19.34
C THR A 86 11.91 1.89 -18.89
N GLY A 87 11.08 1.04 -18.30
CA GLY A 87 9.86 1.40 -17.56
C GLY A 87 10.17 1.74 -16.10
N TYR A 88 9.58 2.82 -15.61
CA TYR A 88 9.60 3.29 -14.24
C TYR A 88 8.18 3.20 -13.69
N TYR A 89 8.03 2.52 -12.56
CA TYR A 89 6.73 2.27 -11.94
C TYR A 89 6.73 2.90 -10.57
N ARG A 90 5.68 3.65 -10.29
CA ARG A 90 5.41 4.25 -8.99
C ARG A 90 4.10 3.70 -8.47
N VAL A 91 4.17 3.08 -7.29
CA VAL A 91 3.02 2.58 -6.57
C VAL A 91 2.80 3.45 -5.34
N VAL A 92 1.60 3.98 -5.19
CA VAL A 92 1.16 4.69 -3.99
C VAL A 92 0.12 3.83 -3.29
N SER A 93 0.41 3.43 -2.05
CA SER A 93 -0.46 2.65 -1.19
C SER A 93 -0.89 3.50 0.00
N THR A 94 -2.20 3.74 0.11
CA THR A 94 -2.82 4.48 1.21
C THR A 94 -3.49 3.51 2.16
N GLY A 95 -2.86 3.26 3.30
CA GLY A 95 -3.42 2.49 4.41
C GLY A 95 -4.34 3.34 5.28
N VAL A 96 -5.53 2.85 5.58
CA VAL A 96 -6.51 3.47 6.47
C VAL A 96 -6.95 2.45 7.50
N CYS A 97 -6.92 2.82 8.78
CA CYS A 97 -7.38 1.97 9.87
C CYS A 97 -8.27 2.74 10.84
N GLY A 98 -9.29 2.07 11.36
CA GLY A 98 -10.23 2.64 12.32
C GLY A 98 -11.39 3.39 11.67
N ALA A 99 -12.29 3.91 12.51
CA ALA A 99 -13.52 4.57 12.09
C ALA A 99 -13.86 5.75 13.01
N GLY A 100 -14.57 6.74 12.48
CA GLY A 100 -15.01 7.91 13.25
C GLY A 100 -13.84 8.76 13.79
N PRO A 101 -13.85 9.19 15.06
CA PRO A 101 -12.85 10.10 15.61
C PRO A 101 -11.47 9.44 15.83
N VAL A 102 -11.37 8.11 15.70
CA VAL A 102 -10.13 7.36 15.86
C VAL A 102 -9.79 6.64 14.54
N GLN A 103 -9.51 7.44 13.52
CA GLN A 103 -9.01 6.98 12.23
C GLN A 103 -7.56 7.43 12.04
N ALA A 104 -6.71 6.53 11.53
CA ALA A 104 -5.40 6.91 11.04
C ALA A 104 -5.27 6.56 9.55
N ARG A 105 -4.53 7.43 8.85
CA ARG A 105 -4.19 7.26 7.44
C ARG A 105 -2.69 7.39 7.27
N ARG A 106 -2.08 6.46 6.55
CA ARG A 106 -0.67 6.48 6.17
C ARG A 106 -0.56 6.23 4.67
N VAL A 107 0.38 6.92 4.03
CA VAL A 107 0.62 6.81 2.59
C VAL A 107 2.07 6.39 2.41
N ILE A 108 2.26 5.32 1.66
CA ILE A 108 3.56 4.78 1.28
C ILE A 108 3.68 4.87 -0.22
N GLU A 109 4.82 5.37 -0.68
CA GLU A 109 5.16 5.40 -2.08
C GLU A 109 6.42 4.56 -2.30
N VAL A 110 6.35 3.65 -3.27
CA VAL A 110 7.48 2.82 -3.68
C VAL A 110 7.67 2.91 -5.19
N GLY A 111 8.93 2.95 -5.58
CA GLY A 111 9.35 3.00 -6.98
C GLY A 111 10.08 1.73 -7.39
N GLY A 112 9.90 1.31 -8.64
CA GLY A 112 10.67 0.24 -9.26
C GLY A 112 11.00 0.57 -10.71
N ARG A 113 12.04 -0.08 -11.25
CA ARG A 113 12.43 0.04 -12.66
C ARG A 113 12.44 -1.33 -13.32
N ASN A 114 12.00 -1.41 -14.57
CA ASN A 114 12.14 -2.60 -15.40
C ASN A 114 12.68 -2.21 -16.78
N GLY A 115 13.82 -2.76 -17.18
CA GLY A 115 14.49 -2.38 -18.43
C GLY A 115 15.23 -3.53 -19.11
N PHE A 116 14.81 -4.76 -18.82
CA PHE A 116 15.32 -5.98 -19.45
C PHE A 116 14.42 -6.38 -20.61
#